data_AF-A0A6J8E8M5-F1
#
_entry.id   AF-A0A6J8E8M5-F1
#
_cell.length_a   1.000
_cell.length_b   1.000
_cell.length_c   1.000
_cell.angle_alpha   90.00
_cell.angle_beta   90.00
_cell.angle_gamma   90.00
#
_symmetry.space_group_name_H-M   'P 1'
#
loop_
_entity.id
_entity.type
_entity.pdbx_description
1 polymer ?
#
loop_
_entity_poly.entity_id
_entity_poly.type
_entity_poly.pdbx_seq_one_letter_code
_entity_poly.pdbx_strand_id
1 'polypeptide(L)'
;MMKCINIRKAVLAYITCCIFSVNSAPTCTDPSDLQTKFNSLNGGVDYRTSFFAEGWKQDTLNNSFVHLVFHGVDKTESSCPSTFLKGSNLPLMVRTSCPWYLEKTPYRAEIFPHELYRASTKCSKCIDASGDQKCSAIQKKIQILKRAGCENGFYNYKETYTYIPVAYVCAQPRVVVNDVQSTTARPPGHGPVEM
;
A
#
# COMPACT_ATOMS: atom_id res chain seq x y z
N MET A 1 77.88 1.52 4.59
CA MET A 1 77.20 0.21 4.71
C MET A 1 75.70 0.42 4.52
N MET A 2 75.20 0.20 3.31
CA MET A 2 73.80 0.40 2.95
C MET A 2 73.12 -0.97 2.93
N LYS A 3 72.22 -1.24 3.87
CA LYS A 3 71.40 -2.46 3.88
C LYS A 3 70.25 -2.25 2.90
N CYS A 4 70.33 -2.87 1.72
CA CYS A 4 69.20 -3.02 0.81
C CYS A 4 68.13 -3.87 1.48
N ILE A 5 67.10 -3.22 2.02
CA ILE A 5 65.90 -3.88 2.50
C ILE A 5 65.18 -4.47 1.29
N ASN A 6 64.95 -5.77 1.35
CA ASN A 6 64.57 -6.62 0.24
C ASN A 6 63.07 -6.41 -0.12
N ILE A 7 62.81 -5.46 -1.02
CA ILE A 7 61.48 -4.99 -1.45
C ILE A 7 60.54 -6.13 -1.86
N ARG A 8 61.08 -7.26 -2.37
CA ARG A 8 60.30 -8.43 -2.78
C ARG A 8 59.54 -9.10 -1.62
N LYS A 9 60.06 -9.08 -0.39
CA LYS A 9 59.37 -9.69 0.77
C LYS A 9 58.23 -8.82 1.30
N ALA A 10 58.35 -7.50 1.21
CA ALA A 10 57.32 -6.56 1.63
C ALA A 10 56.10 -6.57 0.68
N VAL A 11 56.34 -6.68 -0.62
CA VAL A 11 55.26 -6.75 -1.63
C VAL A 11 54.49 -8.06 -1.53
N LEU A 12 55.16 -9.18 -1.27
CA LEU A 12 54.48 -10.49 -1.11
C LEU A 12 53.59 -10.52 0.13
N ALA A 13 54.03 -9.93 1.25
CA ALA A 13 53.24 -9.83 2.48
C ALA A 13 51.98 -8.96 2.30
N TYR A 14 52.09 -7.87 1.53
CA TYR A 14 50.96 -6.97 1.26
C TYR A 14 49.92 -7.62 0.35
N ILE A 15 50.36 -8.34 -0.69
CA ILE A 15 49.46 -9.05 -1.63
C ILE A 15 48.72 -10.20 -0.91
N THR A 16 49.38 -10.89 0.03
CA THR A 16 48.75 -11.99 0.77
C THR A 16 47.72 -11.49 1.79
N CYS A 17 47.87 -10.26 2.30
CA CYS A 17 46.92 -9.64 3.24
C CYS A 17 45.61 -9.20 2.55
N CYS A 18 45.64 -8.89 1.26
CA CYS A 18 44.44 -8.51 0.50
C CYS A 18 43.53 -9.69 0.09
N ILE A 19 43.99 -10.94 0.20
CA ILE A 19 43.22 -12.11 -0.29
C ILE A 19 42.31 -12.71 0.82
N PHE A 20 42.53 -12.39 2.10
CA PHE A 20 41.89 -13.11 3.22
C PHE A 20 40.83 -12.33 4.02
N SER A 21 40.25 -11.25 3.50
CA SER A 21 39.19 -10.56 4.26
C SER A 21 38.08 -10.00 3.38
N VAL A 22 37.54 -10.83 2.48
CA VAL A 22 36.11 -10.75 2.19
C VAL A 22 35.40 -11.56 3.27
N ASN A 23 35.24 -10.97 4.47
CA ASN A 23 34.14 -11.36 5.33
C ASN A 23 32.87 -10.92 4.59
N SER A 24 32.35 -11.79 3.73
CA SER A 24 30.99 -11.65 3.22
C SER A 24 30.11 -11.47 4.45
N ALA A 25 29.47 -10.30 4.57
CA ALA A 25 28.50 -10.05 5.63
C ALA A 25 27.56 -11.27 5.69
N PRO A 26 27.26 -11.83 6.88
CA PRO A 26 26.40 -12.98 6.98
C PRO A 26 25.10 -12.66 6.23
N THR A 27 24.85 -13.40 5.15
CA THR A 27 23.65 -13.23 4.32
C THR A 27 22.51 -13.86 5.08
N CYS A 28 21.84 -13.04 5.89
CA CYS A 28 20.72 -13.51 6.67
C CYS A 28 19.53 -13.78 5.76
N THR A 29 18.75 -14.80 6.09
CA THR A 29 17.56 -15.20 5.33
C THR A 29 16.29 -14.97 6.14
N ASP A 30 15.17 -14.86 5.44
CA ASP A 30 13.87 -14.76 6.09
C ASP A 30 13.47 -16.12 6.68
N PRO A 31 12.98 -16.17 7.93
CA PRO A 31 12.49 -17.40 8.49
C PRO A 31 11.20 -17.84 7.77
N SER A 32 10.97 -19.15 7.68
CA SER A 32 9.88 -19.74 6.88
C SER A 32 8.49 -19.51 7.46
N ASP A 33 8.38 -19.06 8.71
CA ASP A 33 7.13 -18.92 9.47
C ASP A 33 6.53 -17.50 9.41
N LEU A 34 7.16 -16.55 8.69
CA LEU A 34 6.69 -15.16 8.62
C LEU A 34 5.24 -15.02 8.15
N GLN A 35 4.83 -15.82 7.16
CA GLN A 35 3.45 -15.80 6.66
C GLN A 35 2.46 -16.24 7.74
N THR A 36 2.78 -17.29 8.49
CA THR A 36 1.96 -17.79 9.59
C THR A 36 1.84 -16.74 10.69
N LYS A 37 2.96 -16.11 11.06
CA LYS A 37 2.97 -15.04 12.07
C LYS A 37 2.15 -13.82 11.61
N PHE A 38 2.34 -13.37 10.38
CA PHE A 38 1.55 -12.27 9.81
C PHE A 38 0.05 -12.57 9.78
N ASN A 39 -0.33 -13.78 9.38
CA ASN A 39 -1.73 -14.20 9.37
C ASN A 39 -2.32 -14.22 10.78
N SER A 40 -1.59 -14.73 11.77
CA SER A 40 -2.00 -14.73 13.18
C SER A 40 -2.26 -13.31 13.71
N LEU A 41 -1.37 -12.36 13.42
CA LEU A 41 -1.48 -10.96 13.86
C LEU A 41 -2.69 -10.22 13.31
N ASN A 42 -3.17 -10.62 12.14
CA ASN A 42 -4.25 -9.93 11.43
C ASN A 42 -5.55 -10.75 11.35
N GLY A 43 -5.60 -11.94 11.96
CA GLY A 43 -6.74 -12.86 11.84
C GLY A 43 -6.95 -13.40 10.42
N GLY A 44 -5.90 -13.41 9.60
CA GLY A 44 -5.96 -13.62 8.16
C GLY A 44 -6.35 -12.34 7.41
N VAL A 45 -5.49 -11.87 6.50
CA VAL A 45 -5.83 -10.71 5.65
C VAL A 45 -6.57 -11.19 4.42
N ASP A 46 -7.89 -11.00 4.42
CA ASP A 46 -8.67 -11.08 3.20
C ASP A 46 -8.73 -9.72 2.51
N TYR A 47 -7.96 -9.61 1.43
CA TYR A 47 -7.93 -8.41 0.61
C TYR A 47 -9.29 -8.14 -0.07
N ARG A 48 -10.07 -9.17 -0.41
CA ARG A 48 -11.35 -8.99 -1.10
C ARG A 48 -12.34 -8.21 -0.24
N THR A 49 -12.50 -8.63 1.01
CA THR A 49 -13.37 -7.96 1.98
C THR A 49 -12.79 -6.62 2.45
N SER A 50 -11.47 -6.43 2.37
CA SER A 50 -10.84 -5.18 2.79
C SER A 50 -11.16 -3.99 1.88
N PHE A 51 -11.35 -4.18 0.58
CA PHE A 51 -11.47 -3.08 -0.40
C PHE A 51 -12.91 -2.60 -0.69
N PHE A 52 -13.83 -2.70 0.28
CA PHE A 52 -15.24 -2.28 0.16
C PHE A 52 -15.91 -2.75 -1.14
N ALA A 53 -15.69 -4.02 -1.47
CA ALA A 53 -16.28 -4.70 -2.61
C ALA A 53 -17.76 -5.04 -2.35
N GLU A 54 -18.62 -4.05 -2.06
CA GLU A 54 -20.07 -4.26 -2.04
C GLU A 54 -20.62 -4.36 -3.47
N GLY A 55 -21.58 -5.28 -3.69
CA GLY A 55 -22.16 -5.59 -5.01
C GLY A 55 -21.63 -6.86 -5.67
N TRP A 56 -20.76 -7.60 -5.00
CA TRP A 56 -20.13 -8.80 -5.53
C TRP A 56 -20.99 -10.02 -5.17
N LYS A 57 -21.67 -10.60 -6.16
CA LYS A 57 -22.31 -11.91 -5.97
C LYS A 57 -21.24 -12.98 -5.86
N GLN A 58 -21.59 -14.14 -5.32
CA GLN A 58 -20.68 -15.29 -5.18
C GLN A 58 -20.03 -15.67 -6.53
N ASP A 59 -20.74 -15.49 -7.65
CA ASP A 59 -20.22 -15.68 -9.00
C ASP A 59 -19.20 -14.61 -9.44
N THR A 60 -19.30 -13.38 -8.92
CA THR A 60 -18.31 -12.31 -9.13
C THR A 60 -17.02 -12.54 -8.34
N LEU A 61 -17.11 -13.28 -7.22
CA LEU A 61 -15.98 -13.71 -6.39
C LEU A 61 -15.27 -14.96 -6.95
N ASN A 62 -15.92 -15.69 -7.86
CA ASN A 62 -15.32 -16.84 -8.55
C ASN A 62 -14.36 -16.41 -9.67
N ASN A 63 -14.48 -15.18 -10.18
CA ASN A 63 -13.45 -14.60 -11.03
C ASN A 63 -12.26 -14.15 -10.20
N SER A 64 -11.05 -14.49 -10.67
CA SER A 64 -9.82 -14.40 -9.87
C SER A 64 -9.58 -12.97 -9.37
N PHE A 65 -8.91 -12.84 -8.22
CA PHE A 65 -8.47 -11.56 -7.68
C PHE A 65 -7.77 -10.67 -8.73
N VAL A 66 -7.14 -11.30 -9.73
CA VAL A 66 -6.52 -10.66 -10.89
C VAL A 66 -7.54 -9.88 -11.73
N HIS A 67 -8.75 -10.40 -11.93
CA HIS A 67 -9.84 -9.69 -12.62
C HIS A 67 -10.31 -8.45 -11.83
N LEU A 68 -10.18 -8.45 -10.49
CA LEU A 68 -10.43 -7.26 -9.64
C LEU A 68 -9.42 -6.14 -9.92
N VAL A 69 -8.16 -6.52 -10.15
CA VAL A 69 -7.10 -5.58 -10.52
C VAL A 69 -7.37 -4.96 -11.89
N PHE A 70 -7.98 -5.72 -12.81
CA PHE A 70 -8.27 -5.27 -14.18
C PHE A 70 -9.58 -4.49 -14.34
N HIS A 71 -10.55 -4.63 -13.44
CA HIS A 71 -11.83 -3.91 -13.52
C HIS A 71 -11.84 -2.53 -12.84
N GLY A 72 -10.74 -2.08 -12.23
CA GLY A 72 -10.62 -0.72 -11.73
C GLY A 72 -10.58 0.31 -12.87
N VAL A 73 -10.39 1.59 -12.54
CA VAL A 73 -9.87 2.54 -13.54
C VAL A 73 -8.60 1.91 -14.10
N ASP A 74 -8.52 1.75 -15.43
CA ASP A 74 -7.39 1.09 -16.06
C ASP A 74 -6.10 1.75 -15.53
N LYS A 75 -5.24 0.94 -14.91
CA LYS A 75 -3.98 1.41 -14.32
C LYS A 75 -3.13 2.14 -15.37
N THR A 76 -3.31 1.79 -16.65
CA THR A 76 -2.62 2.40 -17.80
C THR A 76 -3.15 3.79 -18.15
N GLU A 77 -4.36 4.15 -17.72
CA GLU A 77 -4.83 5.52 -17.86
C GLU A 77 -4.04 6.47 -16.95
N SER A 78 -3.63 7.58 -17.54
CA SER A 78 -2.82 8.59 -16.86
C SER A 78 -3.65 9.57 -16.03
N SER A 79 -4.97 9.66 -16.27
CA SER A 79 -5.84 10.70 -15.75
C SER A 79 -7.06 10.18 -14.99
N CYS A 80 -7.65 11.04 -14.16
CA CYS A 80 -8.95 10.77 -13.54
C CYS A 80 -10.05 10.70 -14.62
N PRO A 81 -10.96 9.72 -14.57
CA PRO A 81 -12.10 9.67 -15.47
C PRO A 81 -12.93 10.96 -15.39
N SER A 82 -13.39 11.46 -16.53
CA SER A 82 -14.25 12.66 -16.60
C SER A 82 -15.67 12.41 -16.09
N THR A 83 -16.11 11.15 -16.09
CA THR A 83 -17.44 10.72 -15.62
C THR A 83 -17.29 9.40 -14.86
N PHE A 84 -18.12 9.19 -13.84
CA PHE A 84 -18.16 7.92 -13.13
C PHE A 84 -18.96 6.90 -13.95
N LEU A 85 -18.55 5.63 -13.89
CA LEU A 85 -19.28 4.59 -14.61
C LEU A 85 -20.63 4.34 -13.93
N LYS A 86 -21.69 4.29 -14.75
CA LYS A 86 -23.06 4.03 -14.29
C LYS A 86 -23.43 2.58 -14.58
N GLY A 87 -24.11 1.92 -13.65
CA GLY A 87 -24.58 0.53 -13.81
C GLY A 87 -24.49 -0.26 -12.51
N SER A 88 -25.60 -0.85 -12.06
CA SER A 88 -25.65 -1.60 -10.79
C SER A 88 -24.81 -2.88 -10.80
N ASN A 89 -24.46 -3.38 -11.99
CA ASN A 89 -23.64 -4.55 -12.26
C ASN A 89 -22.12 -4.31 -12.20
N LEU A 90 -21.68 -3.04 -12.12
CA LEU A 90 -20.26 -2.71 -12.01
C LEU A 90 -19.81 -2.68 -10.54
N PRO A 91 -18.53 -2.99 -10.25
CA PRO A 91 -17.95 -2.85 -8.93
C PRO A 91 -18.08 -1.45 -8.33
N LEU A 92 -18.19 -1.34 -7.00
CA LEU A 92 -18.22 -0.05 -6.31
C LEU A 92 -17.02 0.85 -6.69
N MET A 93 -15.82 0.26 -6.75
CA MET A 93 -14.57 0.99 -7.02
C MET A 93 -14.54 1.81 -8.32
N VAL A 94 -15.42 1.54 -9.30
CA VAL A 94 -15.49 2.32 -10.56
C VAL A 94 -16.73 3.21 -10.69
N ARG A 95 -17.70 3.06 -9.79
CA ARG A 95 -18.99 3.77 -9.83
C ARG A 95 -19.08 4.93 -8.85
N THR A 96 -18.11 5.05 -7.95
CA THR A 96 -18.05 6.17 -7.01
C THR A 96 -17.56 7.43 -7.72
N SER A 97 -17.82 8.60 -7.12
CA SER A 97 -17.24 9.87 -7.57
C SER A 97 -15.74 9.98 -7.31
N CYS A 98 -15.15 9.00 -6.61
CA CYS A 98 -13.72 8.91 -6.36
C CYS A 98 -13.25 7.50 -6.69
N PRO A 99 -13.24 7.12 -7.98
CA PRO A 99 -12.95 5.75 -8.36
C PRO A 99 -11.50 5.38 -8.01
N TRP A 100 -11.28 4.10 -7.72
CA TRP A 100 -9.96 3.56 -7.37
C TRP A 100 -9.70 2.24 -8.07
N TYR A 101 -8.43 1.87 -8.10
CA TYR A 101 -7.92 0.59 -8.58
C TYR A 101 -7.02 -0.04 -7.53
N LEU A 102 -6.83 -1.36 -7.63
CA LEU A 102 -5.93 -2.08 -6.73
C LEU A 102 -4.53 -2.13 -7.31
N GLU A 103 -3.53 -1.89 -6.48
CA GLU A 103 -2.13 -2.09 -6.84
C GLU A 103 -1.32 -2.63 -5.67
N LYS A 104 -0.20 -3.26 -5.99
CA LYS A 104 0.78 -3.65 -4.98
C LYS A 104 1.58 -2.43 -4.54
N THR A 105 1.90 -2.38 -3.25
CA THR A 105 2.92 -1.47 -2.73
C THR A 105 4.29 -1.84 -3.31
N PRO A 106 5.24 -0.89 -3.39
CA PRO A 106 6.61 -1.23 -3.72
C PRO A 106 7.17 -2.31 -2.78
N TYR A 107 7.99 -3.19 -3.33
CA TYR A 107 8.71 -4.20 -2.55
C TYR A 107 9.62 -3.52 -1.51
N ARG A 108 9.55 -4.00 -0.27
CA ARG A 108 10.39 -3.54 0.84
C ARG A 108 10.98 -4.73 1.57
N ALA A 109 12.30 -4.91 1.45
CA ALA A 109 12.99 -6.06 2.03
C ALA A 109 12.92 -6.06 3.57
N GLU A 110 12.83 -4.88 4.19
CA GLU A 110 12.93 -4.72 5.65
C GLU A 110 11.62 -5.02 6.38
N ILE A 111 10.54 -5.32 5.66
CA ILE A 111 9.23 -5.63 6.25
C ILE A 111 8.63 -6.87 5.62
N PHE A 112 7.79 -7.57 6.37
CA PHE A 112 6.95 -8.65 5.89
C PHE A 112 5.46 -8.36 6.17
N PRO A 113 4.56 -8.59 5.20
CA PRO A 113 4.87 -9.02 3.83
C PRO A 113 5.60 -7.91 3.07
N HIS A 114 6.51 -8.32 2.18
CA HIS A 114 7.34 -7.37 1.42
C HIS A 114 6.53 -6.50 0.46
N GLU A 115 5.34 -6.97 0.08
CA GLU A 115 4.36 -6.26 -0.71
C GLU A 115 2.98 -6.43 -0.06
N LEU A 116 2.18 -5.37 -0.06
CA LEU A 116 0.77 -5.36 0.32
C LEU A 116 -0.06 -4.90 -0.88
N TYR A 117 -1.35 -5.22 -0.92
CA TYR A 117 -2.26 -4.52 -1.82
C TYR A 117 -2.77 -3.24 -1.17
N ARG A 118 -2.97 -2.21 -1.99
CA ARG A 118 -3.61 -0.94 -1.62
C ARG A 118 -4.57 -0.47 -2.71
N ALA A 119 -5.57 0.30 -2.29
CA ALA A 119 -6.35 1.11 -3.20
C ALA A 119 -5.54 2.34 -3.64
N SER A 120 -5.62 2.70 -4.92
CA SER A 120 -5.03 3.92 -5.46
C SER A 120 -6.01 4.61 -6.40
N THR A 121 -5.94 5.92 -6.49
CA THR A 121 -6.81 6.71 -7.36
C THR A 121 -5.98 7.65 -8.23
N LYS A 122 -6.49 7.96 -9.43
CA LYS A 122 -5.99 9.05 -10.27
C LYS A 122 -6.68 10.38 -9.99
N CYS A 123 -7.74 10.36 -9.18
CA CYS A 123 -8.59 11.50 -8.92
C CYS A 123 -8.13 12.28 -7.69
N SER A 124 -7.80 13.56 -7.87
CA SER A 124 -7.53 14.49 -6.76
C SER A 124 -8.81 15.17 -6.26
N LYS A 125 -9.75 15.42 -7.17
CA LYS A 125 -11.11 15.93 -6.91
C LYS A 125 -12.13 14.85 -7.19
N CYS A 126 -13.31 14.97 -6.58
CA CYS A 126 -14.41 14.09 -6.95
C CYS A 126 -14.91 14.42 -8.35
N ILE A 127 -15.26 13.38 -9.09
CA ILE A 127 -16.00 13.50 -10.34
C ILE A 127 -17.32 14.23 -10.03
N ASP A 128 -17.64 15.22 -10.86
CA ASP A 128 -18.80 16.12 -10.71
C ASP A 128 -18.83 16.93 -9.40
N ALA A 129 -17.68 17.15 -8.75
CA ALA A 129 -17.60 18.05 -7.60
C ALA A 129 -18.01 19.49 -7.98
N SER A 130 -18.96 20.06 -7.25
CA SER A 130 -19.38 21.46 -7.41
C SER A 130 -18.56 22.45 -6.58
N GLY A 131 -17.61 21.97 -5.77
CA GLY A 131 -16.75 22.79 -4.93
C GLY A 131 -15.40 22.13 -4.64
N ASP A 132 -14.88 22.34 -3.43
CA ASP A 132 -13.55 21.88 -3.02
C ASP A 132 -13.50 20.42 -2.55
N GLN A 133 -14.50 19.61 -2.91
CA GLN A 133 -14.50 18.20 -2.52
C GLN A 133 -13.32 17.46 -3.16
N LYS A 134 -12.62 16.66 -2.35
CA LYS A 134 -11.42 15.92 -2.75
C LYS A 134 -11.59 14.44 -2.49
N CYS A 135 -10.93 13.64 -3.32
CA CYS A 135 -10.85 12.22 -3.07
C CYS A 135 -9.88 11.97 -1.92
N SER A 136 -10.40 11.33 -0.88
CA SER A 136 -9.68 11.03 0.35
C SER A 136 -9.68 9.53 0.61
N ALA A 137 -8.53 9.00 0.97
CA ALA A 137 -8.36 7.58 1.23
C ALA A 137 -9.00 7.18 2.56
N ILE A 138 -9.79 6.10 2.55
CA ILE A 138 -10.13 5.35 3.76
C ILE A 138 -8.94 4.46 4.09
N GLN A 139 -8.37 4.62 5.28
CA GLN A 139 -7.19 3.89 5.73
C GLN A 139 -7.58 2.71 6.62
N LYS A 140 -7.00 1.54 6.36
CA LYS A 140 -7.08 0.37 7.24
C LYS A 140 -5.71 0.12 7.89
N LYS A 141 -5.71 -0.07 9.21
CA LYS A 141 -4.52 -0.48 9.96
C LYS A 141 -4.25 -1.96 9.71
N ILE A 142 -3.01 -2.31 9.36
CA ILE A 142 -2.53 -3.68 9.20
C ILE A 142 -1.27 -3.87 10.03
N GLN A 143 -1.18 -4.98 10.77
CA GLN A 143 0.02 -5.37 11.48
C GLN A 143 1.03 -5.96 10.50
N ILE A 144 2.27 -5.51 10.57
CA ILE A 144 3.38 -5.99 9.74
C ILE A 144 4.56 -6.37 10.63
N LEU A 145 5.48 -7.14 10.07
CA LEU A 145 6.72 -7.54 10.73
C LEU A 145 7.86 -6.70 10.15
N LYS A 146 8.67 -6.04 10.98
CA LYS A 146 9.83 -5.26 10.54
C LYS A 146 11.12 -5.92 11.03
N ARG A 147 12.11 -6.06 10.15
CA ARG A 147 13.45 -6.58 10.50
C ARG A 147 14.04 -5.76 11.64
N ALA A 148 14.61 -6.45 12.63
CA ALA A 148 15.15 -5.89 13.85
C ALA A 148 16.60 -6.30 14.12
N GLY A 149 17.11 -7.29 13.38
CA GLY A 149 18.48 -7.78 13.51
C GLY A 149 18.65 -9.10 12.77
N CYS A 150 19.83 -9.68 12.88
CA CYS A 150 20.11 -11.01 12.37
C CYS A 150 20.83 -11.85 13.42
N GLU A 151 20.37 -13.07 13.60
CA GLU A 151 20.88 -14.01 14.59
C GLU A 151 20.83 -15.42 14.01
N ASN A 152 21.92 -16.18 14.18
CA ASN A 152 22.04 -17.56 13.67
C ASN A 152 21.71 -17.71 12.17
N GLY A 153 22.02 -16.69 11.37
CA GLY A 153 21.76 -16.69 9.92
C GLY A 153 20.34 -16.33 9.50
N PHE A 154 19.44 -15.99 10.44
CA PHE A 154 18.07 -15.59 10.15
C PHE A 154 17.78 -14.15 10.58
N TYR A 155 16.93 -13.46 9.84
CA TYR A 155 16.43 -12.16 10.28
C TYR A 155 15.44 -12.30 11.44
N ASN A 156 15.67 -11.53 12.50
CA ASN A 156 14.72 -11.33 13.58
C ASN A 156 13.72 -10.23 13.19
N TYR A 157 12.44 -10.41 13.52
CA TYR A 157 11.36 -9.49 13.18
C TYR A 157 10.60 -9.00 14.41
N LYS A 158 10.32 -7.70 14.46
CA LYS A 158 9.45 -7.04 15.45
C LYS A 158 8.12 -6.65 14.84
N GLU A 159 7.07 -6.76 15.62
CA GLU A 159 5.72 -6.36 15.22
C GLU A 159 5.59 -4.83 15.19
N THR A 160 4.91 -4.34 14.18
CA THR A 160 4.53 -2.93 14.04
C THR A 160 3.30 -2.85 13.14
N TYR A 161 2.88 -1.66 12.74
CA TYR A 161 1.73 -1.49 11.86
C TYR A 161 2.04 -0.52 10.72
N THR A 162 1.22 -0.62 9.68
CA THR A 162 1.12 0.38 8.62
C THR A 162 -0.35 0.65 8.34
N TYR A 163 -0.63 1.81 7.75
CA TYR A 163 -1.93 2.12 7.18
C TYR A 163 -1.90 1.86 5.68
N ILE A 164 -2.89 1.15 5.17
CA ILE A 164 -3.11 1.00 3.73
C ILE A 164 -4.42 1.68 3.33
N PRO A 165 -4.44 2.44 2.22
CA PRO A 165 -5.69 2.85 1.60
C PRO A 165 -6.47 1.61 1.16
N VAL A 166 -7.74 1.53 1.54
CA VAL A 166 -8.64 0.44 1.14
C VAL A 166 -9.82 0.90 0.29
N ALA A 167 -10.09 2.19 0.24
CA ALA A 167 -11.07 2.80 -0.65
C ALA A 167 -10.79 4.30 -0.74
N TYR A 168 -11.50 4.98 -1.64
CA TYR A 168 -11.53 6.43 -1.72
C TYR A 168 -12.95 6.94 -1.62
N VAL A 169 -13.12 8.05 -0.90
CA VAL A 169 -14.41 8.73 -0.74
C VAL A 169 -14.28 10.18 -1.15
N CYS A 170 -15.40 10.74 -1.59
CA CYS A 170 -15.52 12.16 -1.80
C CYS A 170 -15.70 12.87 -0.46
N ALA A 171 -14.71 13.64 -0.04
CA ALA A 171 -14.73 14.35 1.23
C ALA A 171 -14.72 15.86 1.03
N GLN A 172 -15.52 16.57 1.82
CA GLN A 172 -15.46 18.03 1.93
C GLN A 172 -14.44 18.42 3.01
N PRO A 173 -13.38 19.18 2.68
CA PRO A 173 -12.49 19.73 3.71
C PRO A 173 -13.29 20.64 4.65
N ARG A 174 -13.12 20.47 5.96
CA ARG A 174 -13.65 21.43 6.93
C ARG A 174 -12.79 22.69 6.88
N VAL A 175 -13.40 23.83 6.59
CA VAL A 175 -12.76 25.13 6.83
C VAL A 175 -12.88 25.38 8.33
N VAL A 176 -11.76 25.36 9.05
CA VAL A 176 -11.73 25.85 10.43
C VAL A 176 -11.72 27.37 10.33
N VAL A 177 -12.92 27.96 10.37
CA VAL A 177 -13.05 29.39 10.63
C VAL A 177 -12.85 29.54 12.13
N ASN A 178 -11.83 30.30 12.55
CA ASN A 178 -11.59 30.62 13.96
C ASN A 178 -12.91 31.07 14.60
N ASP A 179 -13.37 30.32 15.60
CA ASP A 179 -14.53 30.54 16.45
C ASP A 179 -15.80 31.10 15.77
N VAL A 180 -16.57 30.19 15.17
CA VAL A 180 -18.02 30.00 15.38
C VAL A 180 -18.38 28.76 14.58
N GLN A 181 -18.90 27.75 15.27
CA GLN A 181 -19.35 26.50 14.70
C GLN A 181 -20.63 26.76 13.87
N SER A 182 -20.46 27.31 12.66
CA SER A 182 -21.56 27.49 11.72
C SER A 182 -21.79 26.17 10.99
N THR A 183 -22.62 25.31 11.58
CA THR A 183 -23.23 24.20 10.85
C THR A 183 -24.21 24.79 9.85
N THR A 184 -23.76 25.06 8.62
CA THR A 184 -24.69 25.19 7.50
C THR A 184 -25.19 23.80 7.14
N ALA A 185 -26.15 23.30 7.93
CA ALA A 185 -26.99 22.20 7.49
C ALA A 185 -27.68 22.66 6.21
N ARG A 186 -27.47 21.93 5.10
CA ARG A 186 -28.25 22.12 3.88
C ARG A 186 -29.72 21.86 4.27
N PRO A 187 -30.66 22.79 3.99
CA PRO A 187 -32.07 22.52 4.23
C PRO A 187 -32.46 21.25 3.46
N PRO A 188 -33.33 20.39 4.03
CA PRO A 188 -33.86 19.25 3.29
C PRO A 188 -34.55 19.78 2.03
N GLY A 189 -34.05 19.32 0.88
CA GLY A 189 -34.68 19.60 -0.41
C GLY A 189 -36.12 19.14 -0.36
N HIS A 190 -37.04 20.03 -0.71
CA HIS A 190 -38.44 19.66 -0.91
C HIS A 190 -38.50 18.56 -1.97
N GLY A 191 -38.92 17.37 -1.54
CA GLY A 191 -39.32 16.31 -2.46
C GLY A 191 -40.53 16.75 -3.29
N PRO A 192 -40.76 16.12 -4.44
CA PRO A 192 -41.89 16.45 -5.29
C PRO A 192 -43.20 16.17 -4.55
N VAL A 193 -44.15 17.11 -4.67
CA VAL A 193 -45.54 16.93 -4.26
C VAL A 193 -46.15 15.92 -5.23
N GLU A 194 -46.47 14.72 -4.74
CA GLU A 194 -47.31 13.77 -5.48
C GLU A 194 -48.70 14.41 -5.67
N MET A 195 -49.15 14.46 -6.93
CA MET A 195 -50.55 14.70 -7.32
C MET A 195 -51.26 13.36 -7.46
#